data_AF-G4TH23-F1
#
_entry.id   AF-G4TH23-F1
#
_cell.length_a   1.000
_cell.length_b   1.000
_cell.length_c   1.000
_cell.angle_alpha   90.00
_cell.angle_beta   90.00
_cell.angle_gamma   90.00
#
_symmetry.space_group_name_H-M   'P 1'
#
loop_
_entity.id
_entity.type
_entity.pdbx_description
1 polymer ?
#
loop_
_entity_poly.entity_id
_entity_poly.type
_entity_poly.pdbx_seq_one_letter_code
_entity_poly.pdbx_strand_id
1 'polypeptide(L)'
;MDKIVNWAHQGSFWPMTFGLACCAVEMMHMAAARYDQDRLGIVFRASPRQSDIMIVAGTLTNKMAPALRKVYDQMPEPRWVISMGSCANGGGYYHYSYSVVRGCDRIVPVDIYVPGCPPTAEALLYGVLQLQRTVCDKCMLRLYALFFNPTENIKRSIIRSRLIYG
;
A
#
# COMPACT_ATOMS: atom_id res chain seq x y z
N MET A 1 1.05 26.43 0.25
CA MET A 1 -0.17 25.63 0.01
C MET A 1 0.11 24.13 0.05
N ASP A 2 1.14 23.62 -0.64
CA ASP A 2 1.49 22.19 -0.64
C ASP A 2 1.61 21.55 0.75
N LYS A 3 2.28 22.23 1.69
CA LYS A 3 2.47 21.72 3.05
C LYS A 3 1.15 21.45 3.79
N ILE A 4 0.12 22.26 3.55
CA ILE A 4 -1.19 22.11 4.19
C ILE A 4 -1.95 20.92 3.57
N VAL A 5 -1.88 20.79 2.24
CA VAL A 5 -2.49 19.65 1.52
C VAL A 5 -1.84 18.32 1.94
N ASN A 6 -0.51 18.28 2.01
CA ASN A 6 0.21 17.09 2.47
C ASN A 6 -0.07 16.77 3.93
N TRP A 7 -0.17 17.79 4.78
CA TRP A 7 -0.57 17.60 6.18
C TRP A 7 -1.98 17.03 6.30
N ALA A 8 -2.93 17.51 5.47
CA ALA A 8 -4.30 16.98 5.44
C ALA A 8 -4.30 15.50 5.04
N HIS A 9 -3.59 15.12 3.97
CA HIS A 9 -3.48 13.71 3.56
C HIS A 9 -2.78 12.82 4.60
N GLN A 10 -1.81 13.35 5.35
CA GLN A 10 -1.15 12.59 6.41
C GLN A 10 -2.02 12.40 7.65
N GLY A 11 -2.85 13.40 7.97
CA GLY A 11 -3.73 13.38 9.13
C GLY A 11 -5.01 12.57 8.93
N SER A 12 -5.37 12.24 7.68
CA SER A 12 -6.55 11.43 7.36
C SER A 12 -6.18 10.31 6.40
N PHE A 13 -5.58 9.24 6.92
CA PHE A 13 -5.31 8.05 6.13
C PHE A 13 -6.45 7.06 6.26
N TRP A 14 -7.20 6.82 5.18
CA TRP A 14 -8.25 5.81 5.18
C TRP A 14 -7.84 4.58 4.38
N PRO A 15 -7.14 3.62 5.01
CA PRO A 15 -6.84 2.38 4.35
C PRO A 15 -8.07 1.51 4.20
N MET A 16 -8.20 0.93 3.01
CA MET A 16 -8.98 -0.26 2.83
C MET A 16 -8.14 -1.50 3.15
N THR A 17 -8.72 -2.37 3.96
CA THR A 17 -8.07 -3.57 4.46
C THR A 17 -8.34 -4.74 3.53
N PHE A 18 -7.34 -5.14 2.76
CA PHE A 18 -7.42 -6.36 1.96
C PHE A 18 -6.79 -7.53 2.71
N GLY A 19 -7.48 -7.95 3.77
CA GLY A 19 -7.06 -9.05 4.65
C GLY A 19 -7.34 -10.40 4.03
N LEU A 20 -6.32 -11.05 3.46
CA LEU A 20 -6.44 -12.32 2.74
C LEU A 20 -6.03 -13.54 3.57
N ALA A 21 -5.13 -13.36 4.54
CA ALA A 21 -4.51 -14.46 5.29
C ALA A 21 -4.06 -14.01 6.69
N CYS A 22 -3.05 -14.67 7.25
CA CYS A 22 -2.53 -14.42 8.61
C CYS A 22 -2.10 -12.98 8.88
N CYS A 23 -1.64 -12.23 7.88
CA CYS A 23 -1.28 -10.81 8.04
C CYS A 23 -2.50 -9.93 8.38
N ALA A 24 -3.72 -10.37 8.07
CA ALA A 24 -4.94 -9.66 8.45
C ALA A 24 -5.13 -9.63 9.98
N VAL A 25 -4.69 -10.67 10.69
CA VAL A 25 -4.80 -10.72 12.16
C VAL A 25 -3.85 -9.71 12.79
N GLU A 26 -2.61 -9.60 12.30
CA GLU A 26 -1.68 -8.57 12.77
C GLU A 26 -2.15 -7.16 12.41
N MET A 27 -2.87 -7.00 11.30
CA MET A 27 -3.53 -5.72 10.99
C MET A 27 -4.67 -5.40 11.98
N MET A 28 -5.42 -6.41 12.45
CA MET A 28 -6.39 -6.23 13.53
C MET A 28 -5.71 -5.90 14.86
N HIS A 29 -4.52 -6.45 15.13
CA HIS A 29 -3.72 -6.07 16.30
C HIS A 29 -3.23 -4.60 16.23
N MET A 30 -2.95 -4.08 15.04
CA MET A 30 -2.68 -2.64 14.85
C MET A 30 -3.93 -1.79 15.16
N ALA A 31 -5.14 -2.32 14.93
CA ALA A 31 -6.40 -1.68 15.30
C ALA A 31 -6.79 -1.89 16.76
N ALA A 32 -6.08 -2.74 17.51
CA ALA A 32 -6.38 -3.01 18.90
C ALA A 32 -5.86 -1.90 19.82
N ALA A 33 -6.37 -1.86 21.05
CA ALA A 33 -6.10 -0.78 22.01
C ALA A 33 -4.60 -0.54 22.32
N ARG A 34 -3.71 -1.53 22.11
CA ARG A 34 -2.28 -1.37 22.39
C ARG A 34 -1.57 -0.48 21.36
N TYR A 35 -1.87 -0.65 20.08
CA TYR A 35 -1.18 0.04 18.98
C TYR A 35 -2.11 1.00 18.22
N ASP A 36 -3.23 1.36 18.86
CA ASP A 36 -4.35 2.15 18.36
C ASP A 36 -4.01 3.06 17.17
N GLN A 37 -4.35 2.57 15.98
CA GLN A 37 -4.16 3.29 14.73
C GLN A 37 -5.05 4.54 14.61
N ASP A 38 -6.17 4.61 15.33
CA ASP A 38 -7.10 5.75 15.24
C ASP A 38 -6.44 7.04 15.78
N ARG A 39 -5.50 6.88 16.72
CA ARG A 39 -4.64 7.98 17.20
C ARG A 39 -3.86 8.68 16.09
N LEU A 40 -3.54 7.97 15.01
CA LEU A 40 -2.82 8.53 13.85
C LEU A 40 -3.78 9.00 12.73
N GLY A 41 -5.09 9.03 12.98
CA GLY A 41 -6.10 9.37 11.97
C GLY A 41 -6.32 8.24 10.96
N ILE A 42 -6.00 6.99 11.34
CA ILE A 42 -6.14 5.83 10.46
C ILE A 42 -7.45 5.12 10.76
N VAL A 43 -8.38 5.19 9.80
CA VAL A 43 -9.69 4.53 9.93
C VAL A 43 -9.88 3.54 8.80
N PHE A 44 -10.19 2.29 9.16
CA PHE A 44 -10.48 1.27 8.16
C PHE A 44 -11.82 1.51 7.47
N ARG A 45 -11.77 1.64 6.15
CA ARG A 45 -12.96 1.71 5.29
C ARG A 45 -13.11 0.43 4.48
N ALA A 46 -14.29 -0.18 4.57
CA ALA A 46 -14.61 -1.38 3.80
C ALA A 46 -14.83 -1.10 2.29
N SER A 47 -15.25 0.12 1.94
CA SER A 47 -15.51 0.50 0.56
C SER A 47 -14.26 1.10 -0.12
N PRO A 48 -13.82 0.58 -1.28
CA PRO A 48 -12.65 1.10 -2.00
C PRO A 48 -12.85 2.53 -2.53
N ARG A 49 -14.09 2.95 -2.74
CA ARG A 49 -14.43 4.27 -3.29
C ARG A 49 -14.14 5.44 -2.33
N GLN A 50 -13.98 5.14 -1.04
CA GLN A 50 -13.73 6.13 0.02
C GLN A 50 -12.34 5.97 0.63
N SER A 51 -11.50 5.06 0.11
CA SER A 51 -10.20 4.75 0.68
C SER A 51 -9.08 5.32 -0.18
N ASP A 52 -8.07 5.90 0.49
CA ASP A 52 -6.88 6.45 -0.16
C ASP A 52 -5.72 5.45 -0.18
N ILE A 53 -5.69 4.50 0.77
CA ILE A 53 -4.65 3.47 0.81
C ILE A 53 -5.27 2.10 0.62
N MET A 54 -4.61 1.21 -0.12
CA MET A 54 -4.91 -0.21 -0.10
C MET A 54 -3.81 -0.97 0.61
N ILE A 55 -4.15 -1.68 1.69
CA ILE A 55 -3.21 -2.57 2.38
C ILE A 55 -3.47 -4.00 1.94
N VAL A 56 -2.54 -4.58 1.21
CA VAL A 56 -2.60 -5.98 0.78
C VAL A 56 -1.94 -6.86 1.82
N ALA A 57 -2.75 -7.51 2.65
CA ALA A 57 -2.27 -8.28 3.79
C ALA A 57 -2.56 -9.76 3.62
N GLY A 58 -1.58 -10.46 3.05
CA GLY A 58 -1.60 -11.91 2.93
C GLY A 58 -1.17 -12.41 1.56
N THR A 59 -1.42 -13.71 1.34
CA THR A 59 -1.08 -14.36 0.08
C THR A 59 -2.09 -14.00 -1.01
N LEU A 60 -1.57 -13.69 -2.20
CA LEU A 60 -2.40 -13.36 -3.36
C LEU A 60 -2.45 -14.56 -4.30
N THR A 61 -3.63 -15.17 -4.40
CA THR A 61 -3.84 -16.32 -5.28
C THR A 61 -4.18 -15.86 -6.70
N ASN A 62 -3.86 -16.69 -7.70
CA ASN A 62 -4.17 -16.45 -9.12
C ASN A 62 -5.66 -16.16 -9.34
N LYS A 63 -6.54 -16.81 -8.55
CA LYS A 63 -7.99 -16.58 -8.60
C LYS A 63 -8.38 -15.20 -8.04
N MET A 64 -7.65 -14.69 -7.04
CA MET A 64 -7.94 -13.40 -6.41
C MET A 64 -7.34 -12.21 -7.17
N ALA A 65 -6.30 -12.44 -7.98
CA ALA A 65 -5.64 -11.40 -8.78
C ALA A 65 -6.60 -10.47 -9.55
N PRO A 66 -7.59 -10.96 -10.33
CA PRO A 66 -8.51 -10.07 -11.03
C PRO A 66 -9.45 -9.30 -10.10
N ALA A 67 -9.81 -9.85 -8.94
CA ALA A 67 -10.65 -9.16 -7.96
C ALA A 67 -9.88 -8.00 -7.30
N LEU A 68 -8.62 -8.23 -6.94
CA LEU A 68 -7.76 -7.19 -6.39
C LEU A 68 -7.53 -6.05 -7.40
N ARG A 69 -7.33 -6.37 -8.68
CA ARG A 69 -7.19 -5.35 -9.72
C ARG A 69 -8.45 -4.48 -9.84
N LYS A 70 -9.63 -5.09 -9.88
CA LYS A 70 -10.91 -4.36 -9.95
C LYS A 70 -11.11 -3.43 -8.75
N VAL A 71 -10.72 -3.88 -7.57
CA VAL A 71 -10.80 -3.08 -6.33
C VAL A 71 -9.88 -1.87 -6.42
N TYR A 72 -8.63 -2.07 -6.86
CA TYR A 72 -7.67 -0.99 -7.04
C TYR A 72 -8.12 0.04 -8.08
N ASP A 73 -8.71 -0.41 -9.18
CA ASP A 73 -9.23 0.47 -10.25
C ASP A 73 -10.46 1.29 -9.80
N GLN A 74 -11.13 0.90 -8.71
CA GLN A 74 -12.27 1.64 -8.15
C GLN A 74 -11.88 2.73 -7.15
N MET A 75 -10.61 2.80 -6.76
CA MET A 75 -10.12 3.79 -5.79
C MET A 75 -9.94 5.17 -6.45
N PRO A 76 -10.32 6.27 -5.77
CA PRO A 76 -10.05 7.61 -6.26
C PRO A 76 -8.53 7.91 -6.32
N GLU A 77 -8.15 8.88 -7.14
CA GLU A 77 -6.82 9.50 -7.07
C GLU A 77 -6.89 10.61 -6.00
N PRO A 78 -5.95 10.72 -5.04
CA PRO A 78 -4.66 10.04 -4.87
C PRO A 78 -4.77 8.68 -4.16
N ARG A 79 -4.09 7.66 -4.69
CA ARG A 79 -4.07 6.31 -4.09
C ARG A 79 -2.66 5.81 -3.80
N TRP A 80 -2.52 5.08 -2.71
CA TRP A 80 -1.26 4.41 -2.33
C TRP A 80 -1.48 2.94 -1.99
N VAL A 81 -0.45 2.13 -2.20
CA VAL A 81 -0.51 0.69 -1.92
C VAL A 81 0.60 0.29 -0.95
N ILE A 82 0.20 -0.33 0.16
CA ILE A 82 1.11 -0.97 1.11
C ILE A 82 1.01 -2.48 0.92
N SER A 83 2.13 -3.12 0.63
CA SER A 83 2.25 -4.57 0.60
C SER A 83 2.69 -5.06 1.98
N MET A 84 1.83 -5.81 2.66
CA MET A 84 2.05 -6.30 4.01
C MET A 84 2.37 -7.80 3.99
N GLY A 85 3.59 -8.13 4.40
CA GLY A 85 4.05 -9.49 4.59
C GLY A 85 4.77 -10.10 3.39
N SER A 86 5.57 -11.13 3.66
CA SER A 86 6.43 -11.79 2.67
C SER A 86 5.65 -12.34 1.47
N CYS A 87 4.44 -12.84 1.72
CA CYS A 87 3.57 -13.41 0.69
C CYS A 87 3.10 -12.33 -0.31
N ALA A 88 2.74 -11.14 0.16
CA ALA A 88 2.32 -10.04 -0.69
C ALA A 88 3.51 -9.40 -1.43
N ASN A 89 4.69 -9.34 -0.80
CA ASN A 89 5.87 -8.69 -1.40
C ASN A 89 6.42 -9.47 -2.60
N GLY A 90 6.52 -10.80 -2.48
CA GLY A 90 7.18 -11.62 -3.51
C GLY A 90 6.71 -13.07 -3.57
N GLY A 91 5.51 -13.39 -3.07
CA GLY A 91 5.01 -14.77 -2.97
C GLY A 91 5.43 -15.49 -1.68
N GLY A 92 6.47 -14.99 -1.00
CA GLY A 92 6.87 -15.40 0.35
C GLY A 92 7.05 -16.90 0.49
N TYR A 93 6.47 -17.47 1.54
CA TYR A 93 6.54 -18.91 1.82
C TYR A 93 5.98 -19.77 0.67
N TYR A 94 4.99 -19.25 -0.06
CA TYR A 94 4.31 -19.95 -1.15
C TYR A 94 4.86 -19.62 -2.54
N HIS A 95 6.10 -19.12 -2.65
CA HIS A 95 6.69 -18.65 -3.90
C HIS A 95 6.71 -19.71 -5.02
N TYR A 96 6.91 -20.98 -4.66
CA TYR A 96 6.96 -22.11 -5.59
C TYR A 96 5.62 -22.82 -5.79
N SER A 97 4.54 -22.33 -5.20
CA SER A 97 3.21 -22.92 -5.38
C SER A 97 2.59 -22.53 -6.73
N TYR A 98 1.73 -23.41 -7.26
CA TYR A 98 1.08 -23.22 -8.56
C TYR A 98 -0.05 -22.17 -8.53
N SER A 99 -0.64 -21.94 -7.36
CA SER A 99 -1.86 -21.15 -7.20
C SER A 99 -1.62 -19.72 -6.70
N VAL A 100 -0.38 -19.37 -6.35
CA VAL A 100 -0.02 -18.07 -5.77
C VAL A 100 0.73 -17.21 -6.78
N VAL A 101 0.40 -15.92 -6.82
CA VAL A 101 1.15 -14.94 -7.59
C VAL A 101 2.41 -14.57 -6.82
N ARG A 102 3.55 -14.52 -7.52
CA ARG A 102 4.85 -14.13 -6.97
C ARG A 102 4.93 -12.61 -6.76
N GLY A 103 4.12 -12.10 -5.82
CA GLY A 103 4.06 -10.71 -5.41
C GLY A 103 2.88 -9.93 -5.98
N CYS A 104 2.40 -8.97 -5.19
CA CYS A 104 1.33 -8.04 -5.53
C CYS A 104 1.76 -7.04 -6.62
N ASP A 105 3.07 -6.79 -6.73
CA ASP A 105 3.68 -5.85 -7.69
C ASP A 105 3.37 -6.20 -9.16
N ARG A 106 3.00 -7.45 -9.44
CA ARG A 106 2.56 -7.88 -10.78
C ARG A 106 1.16 -7.39 -11.17
N ILE A 107 0.31 -7.07 -10.18
CA ILE A 107 -1.10 -6.70 -10.41
C ILE A 107 -1.30 -5.19 -10.18
N VAL A 108 -0.72 -4.68 -9.10
CA VAL A 108 -0.85 -3.29 -8.67
C VAL A 108 0.51 -2.71 -8.33
N PRO A 109 0.76 -1.42 -8.63
CA PRO A 109 2.00 -0.77 -8.25
C PRO A 109 2.02 -0.59 -6.73
N VAL A 110 3.01 -1.20 -6.08
CA VAL A 110 3.21 -1.06 -4.63
C VAL A 110 4.06 0.17 -4.33
N ASP A 111 3.71 0.98 -3.33
CA ASP A 111 4.55 2.10 -2.88
C ASP A 111 5.52 1.67 -1.77
N ILE A 112 5.02 0.92 -0.77
CA ILE A 112 5.80 0.50 0.39
C ILE A 112 5.63 -1.00 0.65
N TYR A 113 6.75 -1.64 0.99
CA TYR A 113 6.81 -3.04 1.39
C TYR A 113 7.09 -3.14 2.88
N VAL A 114 6.23 -3.84 3.62
CA VAL A 114 6.44 -4.18 5.03
C VAL A 114 6.94 -5.63 5.10
N PRO A 115 8.19 -5.86 5.55
CA PRO A 115 8.72 -7.22 5.70
C PRO A 115 8.15 -7.92 6.94
N GLY A 116 7.88 -9.22 6.84
CA GLY A 116 7.44 -10.07 7.97
C GLY A 116 6.55 -11.25 7.52
N CYS A 117 6.35 -12.25 8.38
CA CYS A 117 5.50 -13.41 8.09
C CYS A 117 4.95 -14.10 9.36
N PRO A 118 4.03 -13.46 10.11
CA PRO A 118 3.44 -12.14 9.85
C PRO A 118 4.33 -11.00 10.40
N PRO A 119 4.26 -9.78 9.82
CA PRO A 119 4.93 -8.62 10.39
C PRO A 119 4.28 -8.24 11.72
N THR A 120 5.09 -7.83 12.70
CA THR A 120 4.55 -7.32 13.97
C THR A 120 3.70 -6.07 13.73
N ALA A 121 2.68 -5.85 14.57
CA ALA A 121 1.87 -4.63 14.52
C ALA A 121 2.72 -3.34 14.52
N GLU A 122 3.83 -3.32 15.25
CA GLU A 122 4.80 -2.22 15.27
C GLU A 122 5.47 -2.00 13.90
N ALA A 123 5.85 -3.08 13.22
CA ALA A 123 6.45 -3.00 11.89
C ALA A 123 5.46 -2.47 10.85
N LEU A 124 4.18 -2.85 10.96
CA LEU A 124 3.13 -2.30 10.11
C LEU A 124 2.93 -0.81 10.38
N LEU A 125 2.87 -0.40 11.65
CA LEU A 125 2.75 1.01 12.04
C LEU A 125 3.93 1.82 11.51
N TYR A 126 5.15 1.29 11.61
CA TYR A 126 6.34 1.89 11.01
C TYR A 126 6.22 2.04 9.50
N GLY A 127 5.69 1.04 8.81
CA GLY A 127 5.39 1.10 7.37
C GLY A 127 4.44 2.24 7.02
N VAL A 128 3.39 2.46 7.83
CA VAL A 128 2.48 3.59 7.65
C VAL A 128 3.19 4.92 7.89
N LEU A 129 3.96 5.05 8.98
CA LEU A 129 4.76 6.26 9.28
C LEU A 129 5.73 6.60 8.13
N GLN A 130 6.33 5.58 7.51
CA GLN A 130 7.19 5.77 6.35
C GLN A 130 6.41 6.25 5.11
N LEU A 131 5.16 5.80 4.94
CA LEU A 131 4.25 6.34 3.93
C LEU A 131 3.97 7.83 4.19
N GLN A 132 3.67 8.20 5.44
CA GLN A 132 3.38 9.59 5.79
C GLN A 132 4.56 10.51 5.42
N ARG A 133 5.79 10.08 5.70
CA ARG A 133 7.02 10.80 5.30
C ARG A 133 7.13 10.94 3.79
N THR A 134 6.89 9.85 3.05
CA THR A 134 6.93 9.85 1.58
C THR A 134 5.88 10.78 0.96
N VAL A 135 4.72 10.94 1.61
CA VAL A 135 3.68 11.90 1.20
C VAL A 135 4.07 13.34 1.56
N CYS A 136 4.76 13.56 2.68
CA CYS A 136 5.26 14.87 3.10
C CYS A 136 6.20 15.49 2.06
N ASP A 137 7.14 14.68 1.58
CA ASP A 137 8.20 15.11 0.68
C ASP A 137 7.69 15.40 -0.74
N LYS A 138 6.51 14.90 -1.11
CA LYS A 138 5.92 15.11 -2.43
C LYS A 138 5.33 16.53 -2.53
N CYS A 139 5.90 17.36 -3.41
CA CYS A 139 5.31 18.66 -3.74
C CYS A 139 4.15 18.46 -4.75
N MET A 140 2.94 18.19 -4.26
CA MET A 140 1.80 17.77 -5.07
C MET A 140 1.33 18.83 -6.08
N LEU A 141 1.26 20.12 -5.72
CA LEU A 141 0.79 21.15 -6.66
C LEU A 141 1.74 21.33 -7.87
N ARG A 142 3.03 21.00 -7.70
CA ARG A 142 4.01 21.01 -8.80
C ARG A 142 3.91 19.77 -9.70
N LEU A 143 3.39 18.66 -9.17
CA LEU A 143 3.16 17.40 -9.91
C LEU A 143 1.80 17.35 -10.62
N TYR A 144 0.75 17.99 -10.09
CA TYR A 144 -0.54 18.11 -10.80
C TYR A 144 -0.40 18.86 -12.13
N ALA A 145 0.52 19.83 -12.23
CA ALA A 145 0.87 20.48 -13.50
C ALA A 145 1.58 19.55 -14.50
N LEU A 146 2.19 18.44 -14.03
CA LEU A 146 2.88 17.45 -14.87
C LEU A 146 1.98 16.24 -15.23
N PHE A 147 0.94 15.96 -14.44
CA PHE A 147 0.03 14.83 -14.67
C PHE A 147 -0.90 14.98 -15.89
N PHE A 148 -0.97 16.17 -16.50
CA PHE A 148 -1.62 16.36 -17.81
C PHE A 148 -0.76 15.85 -18.98
N ASN A 149 0.48 15.39 -18.74
CA ASN A 149 1.30 14.73 -19.74
C ASN A 149 1.41 13.21 -19.46
N PRO A 150 0.90 12.34 -20.35
CA PRO A 150 0.81 10.89 -20.14
C PRO A 150 2.16 10.13 -20.20
N THR A 151 3.31 10.82 -20.29
CA THR A 151 4.63 10.22 -20.57
C THR A 151 5.46 9.85 -19.32
N GLU A 152 5.04 10.24 -18.11
CA GLU A 152 5.80 10.00 -16.87
C GLU A 152 5.57 8.61 -16.23
N ASN A 153 4.57 7.84 -16.68
CA ASN A 153 4.34 6.48 -16.20
C ASN A 153 5.51 5.53 -16.50
N ILE A 154 6.34 5.87 -17.51
CA ILE A 154 7.54 5.10 -17.89
C ILE A 154 8.75 5.45 -16.99
N LYS A 155 8.84 6.66 -16.44
CA LYS A 155 10.01 7.04 -15.60
C LYS A 155 9.97 6.40 -14.22
N ARG A 156 8.79 6.10 -13.67
CA ARG A 156 8.67 5.35 -12.40
C ARG A 156 9.15 3.90 -12.52
N SER A 157 9.10 3.26 -13.69
CA SER A 157 9.68 1.92 -13.88
C SER A 157 11.21 1.96 -14.01
N ILE A 158 11.77 3.00 -14.63
CA ILE A 158 13.22 3.15 -14.87
C ILE A 158 14.00 3.49 -13.58
N ILE A 159 13.42 4.26 -12.65
CA ILE A 159 14.08 4.55 -11.36
C ILE A 159 14.11 3.31 -10.45
N ARG A 160 13.13 2.40 -10.59
CA ARG A 160 13.05 1.15 -9.82
C ARG A 160 14.05 0.09 -10.29
N SER A 161 14.37 0.02 -11.59
CA SER A 161 15.35 -0.94 -12.11
C SER A 161 16.80 -0.57 -11.79
N ARG A 162 17.10 0.71 -11.52
CA ARG A 162 18.47 1.17 -11.23
C ARG A 162 18.93 0.99 -9.78
N LEU A 163 18.00 0.74 -8.84
CA LEU A 163 18.30 0.48 -7.43
C LEU A 163 18.39 -1.02 -7.09
N ILE A 164 18.07 -1.91 -8.03
CA ILE A 164 18.11 -3.37 -7.84
C ILE A 164 19.35 -4.00 -8.53
N TYR A 165 19.96 -3.31 -9.50
CA TYR A 165 21.17 -3.75 -10.21
C TYR A 165 22.29 -2.69 -10.16
N GLY A 166 22.61 -2.22 -8.97
CA GLY A 166 23.77 -1.37 -8.69
C GLY A 166 24.48 -1.86 -7.44
#